data_AF-A0A3D2C1I2-F1
#
_entry.id   AF-A0A3D2C1I2-F1
#
_cell.length_a   1.000
_cell.length_b   1.000
_cell.length_c   1.000
_cell.angle_alpha   90.00
_cell.angle_beta   90.00
_cell.angle_gamma   90.00
#
_symmetry.space_group_name_H-M   'P 1'
#
loop_
_entity.id
_entity.type
_entity.pdbx_description
1 polymer ?
#
loop_
_entity_poly.entity_id
_entity_poly.type
_entity_poly.pdbx_seq_one_letter_code
_entity_poly.pdbx_strand_id
1 'polypeptide(L)'
;MGFAMWMWKTKHERRIHDGDDVAFLIKTDHYDLARKVCAFLDKHSSRDYKHLLRAPVVGAMFATFNKASQIAVEFWIPVATGTGIEKVGDPRLKLRNELQRAAVDSGMGSHSDKKIVSQEFMFRQCITAWNAFRDGRTLQLLKAVEKGNRPPVR
;
A
#
# COMPACT_ATOMS: atom_id res chain seq x y z
N MET A 1 -2.84 -1.76 11.89
CA MET A 1 -3.96 -1.95 10.94
C MET A 1 -3.76 -1.05 9.72
N GLY A 2 -4.09 -1.50 8.50
CA GLY A 2 -3.81 -0.73 7.27
C GLY A 2 -4.62 0.57 7.13
N PHE A 3 -5.90 0.55 7.51
CA PHE A 3 -6.76 1.73 7.53
C PHE A 3 -6.16 2.86 8.40
N ALA A 4 -5.78 2.55 9.64
CA ALA A 4 -5.15 3.50 10.55
C ALA A 4 -3.86 4.12 9.98
N MET A 5 -3.13 3.37 9.15
CA MET A 5 -1.93 3.87 8.49
C MET A 5 -2.21 4.95 7.46
N TRP A 6 -3.31 4.80 6.72
CA TRP A 6 -3.78 5.80 5.77
C TRP A 6 -4.36 7.02 6.48
N MET A 7 -5.27 6.79 7.43
CA MET A 7 -6.04 7.84 8.11
C MET A 7 -5.15 8.78 8.92
N TRP A 8 -4.24 8.22 9.73
CA TRP A 8 -3.38 9.00 10.61
C TRP A 8 -1.91 8.93 10.20
N LYS A 9 -1.27 10.09 10.11
CA LYS A 9 0.07 10.24 9.53
C LYS A 9 1.14 9.78 10.50
N THR A 10 1.04 10.18 11.75
CA THR A 10 2.07 9.92 12.76
C THR A 10 1.80 8.63 13.51
N LYS A 11 2.87 8.04 14.07
CA LYS A 11 2.74 6.87 14.96
C LYS A 11 2.02 7.23 16.26
N HIS A 12 2.13 8.48 16.70
CA HIS A 12 1.48 8.97 17.91
C HIS A 12 -0.04 9.01 17.74
N GLU A 13 -0.54 9.66 16.68
CA GLU A 13 -1.99 9.69 16.37
C GLU A 13 -2.57 8.27 16.26
N ARG A 14 -1.86 7.35 15.58
CA ARG A 14 -2.29 5.95 15.45
C ARG A 14 -2.35 5.17 16.77
N ARG A 15 -1.68 5.62 17.82
CA ARG A 15 -1.68 4.99 19.15
C ARG A 15 -2.79 5.51 20.05
N ILE A 16 -3.36 6.68 19.72
CA ILE A 16 -4.47 7.27 20.46
C ILE A 16 -5.75 6.48 20.20
N HIS A 17 -5.91 5.97 18.98
CA HIS A 17 -7.08 5.22 18.55
C HIS A 17 -6.88 3.72 18.71
N ASP A 18 -7.85 3.06 19.34
CA ASP A 18 -7.83 1.61 19.50
C ASP A 18 -8.53 0.88 18.34
N GLY A 19 -8.77 -0.42 18.51
CA GLY A 19 -9.43 -1.23 17.49
C GLY A 19 -10.91 -0.86 17.28
N ASP A 20 -11.60 -0.46 18.34
CA ASP A 20 -13.03 -0.16 18.32
C ASP A 20 -13.28 1.21 17.69
N ASP A 21 -12.43 2.20 17.99
CA ASP A 21 -12.42 3.51 17.30
C ASP A 21 -12.29 3.34 15.79
N VAL A 22 -11.34 2.49 15.37
CA VAL A 22 -11.10 2.22 13.95
C VAL A 22 -12.26 1.47 13.33
N ALA A 23 -12.81 0.47 14.01
CA ALA A 23 -13.96 -0.28 13.52
C ALA A 23 -15.21 0.61 13.39
N PHE A 24 -15.40 1.53 14.32
CA PHE A 24 -16.47 2.52 14.28
C PHE A 24 -16.33 3.41 13.04
N LEU A 25 -15.19 4.06 12.85
CA LEU A 25 -14.93 4.92 11.68
C LEU A 25 -15.07 4.17 10.34
N ILE A 26 -14.64 2.91 10.30
CA ILE A 26 -14.83 2.06 9.11
C ILE A 26 -16.32 1.82 8.86
N LYS A 27 -17.12 1.55 9.90
CA LYS A 27 -18.54 1.26 9.75
C LYS A 27 -19.37 2.50 9.42
N THR A 28 -19.01 3.67 9.94
CA THR A 28 -19.79 4.90 9.77
C THR A 28 -19.38 5.69 8.53
N ASP A 29 -18.09 5.99 8.40
CA ASP A 29 -17.61 7.05 7.49
C ASP A 29 -16.94 6.46 6.24
N HIS A 30 -16.43 5.23 6.35
CA HIS A 30 -15.60 4.62 5.32
C HIS A 30 -16.05 3.23 4.88
N TYR A 31 -17.33 2.88 5.11
CA TYR A 31 -17.84 1.52 4.87
C TYR A 31 -17.69 1.10 3.41
N ASP A 32 -18.14 1.95 2.47
CA ASP A 32 -18.05 1.65 1.04
C ASP A 32 -16.61 1.55 0.55
N LEU A 33 -15.72 2.39 1.07
CA LEU A 33 -14.31 2.35 0.76
C LEU A 33 -13.67 1.05 1.27
N ALA A 34 -13.92 0.70 2.53
CA ALA A 34 -13.44 -0.55 3.13
C ALA A 34 -13.96 -1.76 2.36
N ARG A 35 -15.25 -1.78 1.99
CA ARG A 35 -15.85 -2.84 1.18
C ARG A 35 -15.16 -3.00 -0.17
N LYS A 36 -14.82 -1.90 -0.86
CA LYS A 36 -14.08 -1.95 -2.14
C LYS A 36 -12.67 -2.52 -1.96
N VAL A 37 -11.95 -2.09 -0.93
CA VAL A 37 -10.59 -2.59 -0.63
C VAL A 37 -10.64 -4.08 -0.25
N CYS A 38 -11.57 -4.48 0.62
CA CYS A 38 -11.76 -5.89 0.99
C CYS A 38 -12.13 -6.74 -0.23
N ALA A 39 -13.08 -6.31 -1.07
CA ALA A 39 -13.47 -7.05 -2.27
C ALA A 39 -12.30 -7.22 -3.26
N PHE A 40 -11.38 -6.25 -3.33
CA PHE A 40 -10.15 -6.39 -4.11
C PHE A 40 -9.21 -7.42 -3.48
N LEU A 41 -8.99 -7.34 -2.17
CA LEU A 41 -8.09 -8.24 -1.44
C LEU A 41 -8.59 -9.68 -1.40
N ASP A 42 -9.90 -9.91 -1.26
CA ASP A 42 -10.49 -11.25 -1.21
C ASP A 42 -10.18 -12.04 -2.48
N LYS A 43 -10.25 -11.39 -3.65
CA LYS A 43 -9.86 -11.96 -4.95
C LYS A 43 -8.37 -12.30 -5.05
N HIS A 44 -7.53 -11.70 -4.21
CA HIS A 44 -6.07 -11.85 -4.22
C HIS A 44 -5.56 -12.22 -2.82
N SER A 45 -6.32 -13.02 -2.06
CA SER A 45 -6.03 -13.36 -0.66
C SER A 45 -5.21 -14.65 -0.51
N SER A 46 -4.79 -15.28 -1.62
CA SER A 46 -4.00 -16.52 -1.59
C SER A 46 -2.63 -16.34 -0.93
N ARG A 47 -1.99 -17.46 -0.56
CA ARG A 47 -0.64 -17.48 0.03
C ARG A 47 0.41 -16.77 -0.84
N ASP A 48 0.16 -16.60 -2.14
CA ASP A 48 1.08 -15.99 -3.11
C ASP A 48 1.10 -14.46 -3.05
N TYR A 49 0.05 -13.86 -2.48
CA TYR A 49 -0.15 -12.40 -2.46
C TYR A 49 0.02 -11.77 -1.08
N LYS A 50 0.68 -12.48 -0.13
CA LYS A 50 0.95 -11.98 1.24
C LYS A 50 1.57 -10.58 1.31
N HIS A 51 2.30 -10.18 0.28
CA HIS A 51 2.91 -8.86 0.20
C HIS A 51 1.88 -7.71 0.12
N LEU A 52 0.66 -7.98 -0.38
CA LEU A 52 -0.44 -7.03 -0.47
C LEU A 52 -1.16 -6.82 0.87
N LEU A 53 -1.17 -7.85 1.73
CA LEU A 53 -1.85 -7.83 3.02
C LEU A 53 -1.09 -7.06 4.11
N ARG A 54 0.09 -6.55 3.79
CA ARG A 54 0.90 -5.75 4.73
C ARG A 54 0.19 -4.44 5.03
N ALA A 55 0.13 -4.05 6.30
CA ALA A 55 -0.50 -2.80 6.74
C ALA A 55 -0.16 -1.55 5.88
N PRO A 56 1.12 -1.27 5.52
CA PRO A 56 1.44 -0.13 4.66
C PRO A 56 0.89 -0.23 3.24
N VAL A 57 0.78 -1.44 2.70
CA VAL A 57 0.24 -1.67 1.35
C VAL A 57 -1.27 -1.53 1.36
N VAL A 58 -1.94 -2.13 2.34
CA VAL A 58 -3.39 -1.95 2.56
C VAL A 58 -3.72 -0.47 2.79
N GLY A 59 -2.92 0.25 3.58
CA GLY A 59 -3.08 1.70 3.74
C GLY A 59 -2.97 2.46 2.42
N ALA A 60 -2.01 2.10 1.57
CA ALA A 60 -1.91 2.70 0.23
C ALA A 60 -3.10 2.34 -0.67
N MET A 61 -3.67 1.13 -0.52
CA MET A 61 -4.93 0.77 -1.20
C MET A 61 -6.08 1.66 -0.74
N PHE A 62 -6.29 1.86 0.56
CA PHE A 62 -7.28 2.83 1.05
C PHE A 62 -7.08 4.22 0.44
N ALA A 63 -5.83 4.70 0.40
CA ALA A 63 -5.52 6.02 -0.15
C ALA A 63 -5.84 6.14 -1.65
N THR A 64 -5.49 5.13 -2.44
CA THR A 64 -5.68 5.12 -3.90
C THR A 64 -7.13 4.83 -4.29
N PHE A 65 -7.81 3.90 -3.61
CA PHE A 65 -9.24 3.62 -3.83
C PHE A 65 -10.12 4.81 -3.44
N ASN A 66 -9.76 5.55 -2.38
CA ASN A 66 -10.45 6.78 -2.01
C ASN A 66 -10.28 7.87 -3.08
N LYS A 67 -9.11 7.93 -3.72
CA LYS A 67 -8.82 8.93 -4.75
C LYS A 67 -9.47 8.62 -6.10
N ALA A 68 -9.33 7.39 -6.59
CA ALA A 68 -9.86 6.96 -7.88
C ALA A 68 -10.05 5.44 -7.91
N SER A 69 -11.18 4.94 -7.43
CA SER A 69 -11.41 3.49 -7.24
C SER A 69 -11.23 2.65 -8.51
N GLN A 70 -11.72 3.12 -9.67
CA GLN A 70 -11.61 2.37 -10.94
C GLN A 70 -10.14 2.23 -11.37
N ILE A 71 -9.41 3.35 -11.38
CA ILE A 71 -7.99 3.39 -11.75
C ILE A 71 -7.13 2.64 -10.72
N ALA A 72 -7.54 2.64 -9.44
CA ALA A 72 -6.88 1.86 -8.41
C ALA A 72 -6.89 0.36 -8.73
N VAL A 73 -8.00 -0.17 -9.26
CA VAL A 73 -8.08 -1.57 -9.69
C VAL A 73 -7.09 -1.85 -10.83
N GLU A 74 -7.04 -0.98 -11.84
CA GLU A 74 -6.10 -1.10 -12.98
C GLU A 74 -4.62 -1.03 -12.55
N PHE A 75 -4.34 -0.31 -11.47
CA PHE A 75 -3.00 -0.24 -10.88
C PHE A 75 -2.66 -1.49 -10.06
N TRP A 76 -3.55 -1.90 -9.15
CA TRP A 76 -3.25 -2.94 -8.18
C TRP A 76 -3.35 -4.36 -8.76
N ILE A 77 -4.16 -4.62 -9.79
CA ILE A 77 -4.21 -5.95 -10.44
C ILE A 77 -2.84 -6.39 -10.99
N PRO A 78 -2.13 -5.56 -11.80
CA PRO A 78 -0.80 -5.92 -12.28
C PRO A 78 0.24 -6.01 -11.16
N VAL A 79 0.13 -5.17 -10.12
CA VAL A 79 1.00 -5.26 -8.93
C VAL A 79 0.80 -6.61 -8.22
N ALA A 80 -0.45 -7.04 -8.09
CA ALA A 80 -0.83 -8.29 -7.43
C ALA A 80 -0.45 -9.53 -8.23
N THR A 81 -0.72 -9.55 -9.53
CA THR A 81 -0.57 -10.74 -10.38
C THR A 81 0.80 -10.81 -11.07
N GLY A 82 1.43 -9.66 -11.34
CA GLY A 82 2.58 -9.56 -12.23
C GLY A 82 2.23 -9.70 -13.72
N THR A 83 0.94 -9.71 -14.06
CA THR A 83 0.44 -9.81 -15.44
C THR A 83 0.04 -8.44 -15.99
N GLY A 84 -0.04 -8.29 -17.31
CA GLY A 84 -0.42 -7.02 -17.94
C GLY A 84 0.65 -5.92 -17.82
N ILE A 85 1.93 -6.31 -17.70
CA ILE A 85 3.06 -5.40 -17.61
C ILE A 85 4.04 -5.70 -18.75
N GLU A 86 4.16 -4.79 -19.70
CA GLU A 86 5.01 -4.96 -20.87
C GLU A 86 6.35 -4.22 -20.76
N LYS A 87 6.39 -3.15 -19.95
CA LYS A 87 7.55 -2.23 -19.88
C LYS A 87 8.37 -2.48 -18.62
N VAL A 88 9.67 -2.65 -18.78
CA VAL A 88 10.63 -2.82 -17.66
C VAL A 88 10.59 -1.63 -16.66
N GLY A 89 10.29 -0.43 -17.16
CA GLY A 89 10.14 0.79 -16.38
C GLY A 89 8.73 1.04 -15.81
N ASP A 90 7.80 0.10 -15.93
CA ASP A 90 6.45 0.27 -15.42
C ASP A 90 6.45 0.42 -13.88
N PRO A 91 5.84 1.49 -13.32
CA PRO A 91 5.77 1.69 -11.87
C PRO A 91 5.16 0.51 -11.11
N ARG A 92 4.19 -0.19 -11.72
CA ARG A 92 3.52 -1.36 -11.14
C ARG A 92 4.49 -2.53 -10.99
N LEU A 93 5.35 -2.75 -11.98
CA LEU A 93 6.40 -3.78 -11.93
C LEU A 93 7.44 -3.48 -10.87
N LYS A 94 7.91 -2.22 -10.84
CA LYS A 94 8.90 -1.78 -9.83
C LYS A 94 8.34 -1.95 -8.43
N LEU A 95 7.10 -1.55 -8.19
CA LEU A 95 6.45 -1.72 -6.90
C LEU A 95 6.33 -3.21 -6.52
N ARG A 96 5.83 -4.07 -7.42
CA ARG A 96 5.71 -5.51 -7.17
C ARG A 96 7.04 -6.11 -6.73
N ASN A 97 8.10 -5.86 -7.50
CA ASN A 97 9.42 -6.41 -7.23
C ASN A 97 9.96 -5.93 -5.87
N GLU A 98 9.78 -4.65 -5.55
CA GLU A 98 10.16 -4.12 -4.23
C GLU A 98 9.35 -4.76 -3.10
N LEU A 99 8.03 -4.91 -3.25
CA LEU A 99 7.20 -5.56 -2.24
C LEU A 99 7.57 -7.04 -2.02
N GLN A 100 7.96 -7.76 -3.07
CA GLN A 100 8.41 -9.15 -2.95
C GLN A 100 9.78 -9.27 -2.26
N ARG A 101 10.69 -8.33 -2.53
CA ARG A 101 12.08 -8.30 -2.00
C ARG A 101 12.20 -7.70 -0.61
N ALA A 102 11.31 -6.81 -0.22
CA ALA A 102 11.33 -6.16 1.09
C ALA A 102 10.44 -6.88 2.11
N ALA A 103 10.87 -6.82 3.37
CA ALA A 103 10.06 -7.13 4.55
C ALA A 103 9.82 -5.85 5.34
N VAL A 104 8.73 -5.82 6.10
CA VAL A 104 8.42 -4.70 6.99
C VAL A 104 8.95 -5.05 8.37
N ASP A 105 9.66 -4.12 9.01
CA ASP A 105 10.08 -4.29 10.40
C ASP A 105 8.85 -4.42 11.31
N SER A 106 8.68 -5.62 11.89
CA SER A 106 7.63 -5.93 12.84
C SER A 106 8.12 -5.97 14.30
N GLY A 107 9.41 -5.70 14.56
CA GLY A 107 9.99 -5.71 15.92
C GLY A 107 10.04 -7.09 16.60
N MET A 108 9.57 -8.14 15.93
CA MET A 108 9.65 -9.53 16.35
C MET A 108 10.77 -10.16 15.54
N GLY A 109 11.85 -10.61 16.21
CA GLY A 109 13.16 -11.01 15.65
C GLY A 109 13.16 -12.18 14.66
N SER A 110 12.34 -12.12 13.61
CA SER A 110 12.37 -13.04 12.49
C SER A 110 13.55 -12.69 11.59
N HIS A 111 14.54 -13.58 11.54
CA HIS A 111 15.63 -13.52 10.57
C HIS A 111 15.08 -13.85 9.19
N SER A 112 14.85 -12.81 8.39
CA SER A 112 14.51 -12.92 6.98
C SER A 112 15.63 -12.27 6.18
N ASP A 113 16.14 -12.94 5.15
CA ASP A 113 17.16 -12.39 4.24
C ASP A 113 16.66 -11.19 3.41
N LYS A 114 15.37 -10.87 3.52
CA LYS A 114 14.76 -9.71 2.86
C LYS A 114 15.23 -8.41 3.47
N LYS A 115 15.39 -7.41 2.61
CA LYS A 115 15.64 -6.03 3.02
C LYS A 115 14.52 -5.55 3.94
N ILE A 116 14.87 -5.18 5.17
CA ILE A 116 13.93 -4.64 6.15
C ILE A 116 13.71 -3.15 5.87
N VAL A 117 12.46 -2.74 5.76
CA VAL A 117 12.05 -1.32 5.62
C VAL A 117 10.98 -0.97 6.64
N SER A 118 10.85 0.31 6.98
CA SER A 118 9.78 0.76 7.86
C SER A 118 8.42 0.66 7.15
N GLN A 119 7.34 0.61 7.94
CA GLN A 119 5.99 0.72 7.42
C GLN A 119 5.82 2.00 6.59
N GLU A 120 6.23 3.15 7.14
CA GLU A 120 6.07 4.45 6.51
C GLU A 120 6.80 4.53 5.17
N PHE A 121 8.01 4.00 5.09
CA PHE A 121 8.77 3.92 3.84
C PHE A 121 8.03 3.11 2.77
N MET A 122 7.52 1.94 3.13
CA MET A 122 6.77 1.08 2.20
C MET A 122 5.47 1.74 1.72
N PHE A 123 4.74 2.40 2.62
CA PHE A 123 3.55 3.17 2.24
C PHE A 123 3.90 4.26 1.21
N ARG A 124 4.99 5.00 1.44
CA ARG A 124 5.45 6.04 0.52
C ARG A 124 5.89 5.47 -0.83
N GLN A 125 6.56 4.31 -0.86
CA GLN A 125 6.88 3.63 -2.11
C GLN A 125 5.61 3.30 -2.92
N CYS A 126 4.56 2.83 -2.25
CA CYS A 126 3.27 2.57 -2.91
C CYS A 126 2.68 3.85 -3.52
N ILE A 127 2.67 4.96 -2.77
CA ILE A 127 2.13 6.23 -3.28
C ILE A 127 3.01 6.82 -4.40
N THR A 128 4.33 6.71 -4.32
CA THR A 128 5.24 7.14 -5.39
C THR A 128 4.96 6.36 -6.68
N ALA A 129 4.82 5.04 -6.60
CA ALA A 129 4.51 4.19 -7.75
C ALA A 129 3.13 4.51 -8.34
N TRP A 130 2.12 4.70 -7.49
CA TRP A 130 0.79 5.14 -7.90
C TRP A 130 0.82 6.47 -8.67
N ASN A 131 1.48 7.48 -8.10
CA ASN A 131 1.58 8.79 -8.75
C ASN A 131 2.33 8.72 -10.07
N ALA A 132 3.41 7.93 -10.15
CA ALA A 132 4.12 7.72 -11.41
C ALA A 132 3.25 7.05 -12.48
N PHE A 133 2.42 6.07 -12.08
CA PHE A 133 1.46 5.42 -12.97
C PHE A 133 0.40 6.41 -13.46
N ARG A 134 -0.17 7.21 -12.55
CA ARG A 134 -1.15 8.25 -12.86
C ARG A 134 -0.60 9.33 -13.80
N ASP A 135 0.67 9.67 -13.66
CA ASP A 135 1.38 10.62 -14.52
C ASP A 135 1.85 9.99 -15.85
N GLY A 136 1.64 8.68 -16.08
CA GLY A 136 2.14 7.97 -17.27
C GLY A 136 3.67 7.88 -17.36
N ARG A 137 4.38 8.09 -16.24
CA ARG A 137 5.85 8.13 -16.19
C ARG A 137 6.43 6.76 -15.89
N THR A 138 7.55 6.44 -16.54
CA THR A 138 8.35 5.26 -16.19
C THR A 138 9.26 5.53 -14.99
N LEU A 139 9.61 4.48 -14.27
CA LEU A 139 10.55 4.52 -13.16
C LEU A 139 11.78 3.67 -13.49
N GLN A 140 12.96 4.27 -13.40
CA GLN A 140 14.23 3.52 -13.40
C GLN A 140 14.41 2.79 -12.05
N LEU A 141 14.20 3.53 -10.96
CA LEU A 141 14.24 3.05 -9.58
C LEU A 141 13.04 3.57 -8.79
N LEU A 142 12.46 2.72 -7.94
CA LEU A 142 11.42 3.14 -7.00
C LEU A 142 12.07 3.75 -5.75
N LYS A 143 12.07 5.09 -5.66
CA LYS A 143 12.59 5.83 -4.52
C LYS A 143 11.45 6.31 -3.62
N ALA A 144 11.66 6.23 -2.31
CA ALA A 144 10.85 6.91 -1.31
C ALA A 144 11.78 7.59 -0.30
N VAL A 145 11.28 8.61 0.40
CA VAL A 145 12.02 9.30 1.45
C VAL A 145 11.42 8.89 2.80
N GLU A 146 12.29 8.42 3.71
CA GLU A 146 11.91 7.94 5.04
C GLU A 146 11.26 9.04 5.90
N LYS A 147 11.71 10.29 5.74
CA LYS A 147 11.33 11.45 6.55
C LYS A 147 10.59 12.51 5.71
N GLY A 148 9.99 13.48 6.40
CA GLY A 148 9.28 14.61 5.78
C GLY A 148 7.81 14.32 5.51
N ASN A 149 7.15 15.19 4.75
CA ASN A 149 5.73 15.04 4.43
C ASN A 149 5.49 13.84 3.50
N ARG A 150 4.36 13.16 3.69
CA ARG A 150 3.91 12.10 2.77
C ARG A 150 3.65 12.73 1.39
N PRO A 151 4.02 12.05 0.29
CA PRO A 151 3.64 12.51 -1.04
C PRO A 151 2.10 12.55 -1.13
N PRO A 152 1.52 13.58 -1.77
CA PRO A 152 0.08 13.63 -1.99
C PRO A 152 -0.35 12.51 -2.93
N VAL A 153 -1.56 11.98 -2.73
CA VAL A 153 -2.14 10.96 -3.62
C VAL A 153 -2.86 11.66 -4.77
N ARG A 154 -2.37 11.47 -6.01
CA ARG A 154 -2.84 12.14 -7.23
C ARG A 154 -3.89 11.33 -8.00
#